data_AF-A0ABD6QNC7-F1
#
_entry.id   AF-A0ABD6QNC7-F1
#
_cell.length_a   1.000
_cell.length_b   1.000
_cell.length_c   1.000
_cell.angle_alpha   90.00
_cell.angle_beta   90.00
_cell.angle_gamma   90.00
#
_symmetry.space_group_name_H-M   'P 1'
#
loop_
_entity.id
_entity.type
_entity.pdbx_description
1 polymer ?
#
loop_
_entity_poly.entity_id
_entity_poly.type
_entity_poly.pdbx_seq_one_letter_code
_entity_poly.pdbx_strand_id
1 'polypeptide(L)'
;MNTCRNNACQRPTQLYLCDDCTQQLAVMIDQLPWLLNELDHRIQKLDRIATGTIGRARRPDELNVMDFDAAETARKARKAIHDMVRTINGPGPIPLQCTVTHEFIGPLRPAWRRLPAGYQPTIIELIDWLMRRPAIIARHKRAGHVYRELNRLVGSDEKGGTLVAAINRSNRHFAGPCPTIRGRNHKGEPIECGRVLYADINDRTVVCPACKCDIDVQRNRLKAAVDRDLLTEPKLLEVLADIGENVSRVKFYEWVKAGKLKPRGWIHRGQLVPTRILRGDPRVWSLSKVRALRSDEQAKQPAQQQTQ
;
A
#
# COMPACT_ATOMS: atom_id res chain seq x y z
N MET A 1 -14.52 24.61 -34.81
CA MET A 1 -13.37 24.34 -33.92
C MET A 1 -13.82 23.34 -32.86
N ASN A 2 -13.12 22.22 -32.72
CA ASN A 2 -13.43 21.24 -31.67
C ASN A 2 -12.66 21.61 -30.40
N THR A 3 -13.20 21.24 -29.25
CA THR A 3 -12.45 21.24 -27.99
C THR A 3 -11.90 19.84 -27.73
N CYS A 4 -10.75 19.78 -27.08
CA CYS A 4 -10.15 18.51 -26.69
C CYS A 4 -11.13 17.70 -25.83
N ARG A 5 -11.40 16.45 -26.21
CA ARG A 5 -12.31 15.56 -25.49
C ARG A 5 -11.72 14.98 -24.20
N ASN A 6 -10.50 15.35 -23.86
CA ASN A 6 -10.02 15.23 -22.50
C ASN A 6 -10.68 16.34 -21.68
N ASN A 7 -11.67 15.98 -20.85
CA ASN A 7 -12.46 16.91 -20.03
C ASN A 7 -11.60 17.85 -19.17
N ALA A 8 -10.36 17.45 -18.83
CA ALA A 8 -9.43 18.26 -18.05
C ALA A 8 -8.65 19.30 -18.88
N CYS A 9 -8.41 19.06 -20.16
CA CYS A 9 -7.56 19.92 -21.00
C CYS A 9 -8.36 21.03 -21.69
N GLN A 10 -9.52 20.70 -22.29
CA GLN A 10 -10.47 21.63 -22.96
C GLN A 10 -9.89 22.59 -24.03
N ARG A 11 -8.61 22.43 -24.42
CA ARG A 11 -7.95 23.29 -25.41
C ARG A 11 -8.62 23.18 -26.80
N PRO A 12 -8.62 24.26 -27.60
CA PRO A 12 -9.09 24.22 -28.98
C PRO A 12 -8.18 23.31 -29.83
N THR A 13 -8.76 22.42 -30.61
CA THR A 13 -8.04 21.48 -31.47
C THR A 13 -8.83 21.17 -32.75
N GLN A 14 -8.12 20.76 -33.79
CA GLN A 14 -8.72 20.26 -35.02
C GLN A 14 -9.17 18.79 -34.89
N LEU A 15 -8.52 18.03 -34.01
CA LEU A 15 -8.79 16.61 -33.75
C LEU A 15 -9.69 16.43 -32.50
N TYR A 16 -10.00 15.18 -32.14
CA TYR A 16 -10.75 14.90 -30.90
C TYR A 16 -9.86 14.96 -29.65
N LEU A 17 -8.54 14.79 -29.79
CA LEU A 17 -7.54 15.08 -28.76
C LEU A 17 -6.58 16.17 -29.27
N CYS A 18 -5.99 16.95 -28.38
CA CYS A 18 -4.91 17.86 -28.77
C CYS A 18 -3.57 17.09 -28.86
N ASP A 19 -2.56 17.70 -29.44
CA ASP A 19 -1.25 17.07 -29.61
C ASP A 19 -0.61 16.69 -28.27
N ASP A 20 -0.68 17.56 -27.26
CA ASP A 20 -0.18 17.26 -25.90
C ASP A 20 -0.87 16.04 -25.27
N CYS A 21 -2.20 15.95 -25.35
CA CYS A 21 -2.93 14.79 -24.83
C CYS A 21 -2.63 13.54 -25.63
N THR A 22 -2.30 13.67 -26.92
CA THR A 22 -1.91 12.55 -27.78
C THR A 22 -0.50 12.06 -27.43
N GLN A 23 0.41 12.96 -27.08
CA GLN A 23 1.74 12.62 -26.59
C GLN A 23 1.66 11.95 -25.22
N GLN A 24 0.87 12.49 -24.29
CA GLN A 24 0.62 11.88 -22.98
C GLN A 24 0.00 10.48 -23.13
N LEU A 25 -0.95 10.32 -24.07
CA LEU A 25 -1.53 9.02 -24.39
C LEU A 25 -0.46 8.02 -24.83
N ALA A 26 0.47 8.43 -25.71
CA ALA A 26 1.55 7.56 -26.17
C ALA A 26 2.46 7.13 -25.01
N VAL A 27 2.83 8.06 -24.12
CA VAL A 27 3.62 7.76 -22.91
C VAL A 27 2.89 6.77 -21.99
N MET A 28 1.59 6.95 -21.77
CA MET A 28 0.82 6.01 -20.94
C MET A 28 0.78 4.61 -21.56
N ILE A 29 0.64 4.50 -22.88
CA ILE A 29 0.61 3.20 -23.56
C ILE A 29 1.98 2.51 -23.47
N ASP A 30 3.07 3.27 -23.63
CA ASP A 30 4.45 2.76 -23.53
C ASP A 30 4.76 2.16 -22.14
N GLN A 31 4.15 2.68 -21.08
CA GLN A 31 4.32 2.16 -19.72
C GLN A 31 3.55 0.85 -19.45
N LEU A 32 2.53 0.52 -20.23
CA LEU A 32 1.66 -0.64 -19.98
C LEU A 32 2.38 -1.98 -19.93
N PRO A 33 3.30 -2.33 -20.84
CA PRO A 33 3.99 -3.62 -20.80
C PRO A 33 4.73 -3.84 -19.49
N TRP A 34 5.45 -2.82 -19.02
CA TRP A 34 6.20 -2.89 -17.77
C TRP A 34 5.26 -3.00 -16.56
N LEU A 35 4.21 -2.17 -16.49
CA LEU A 35 3.23 -2.22 -15.40
C LEU A 35 2.50 -3.55 -15.31
N LEU A 36 2.13 -4.15 -16.45
CA LEU A 36 1.48 -5.46 -16.46
C LEU A 36 2.44 -6.57 -16.03
N ASN A 37 3.71 -6.50 -16.46
CA ASN A 37 4.72 -7.47 -16.03
C ASN A 37 4.97 -7.40 -14.52
N GLU A 38 5.07 -6.19 -13.96
CA GLU A 38 5.26 -6.01 -12.53
C GLU A 38 4.03 -6.44 -11.73
N LEU A 39 2.83 -6.24 -12.27
CA LEU A 39 1.62 -6.77 -11.68
C LEU A 39 1.60 -8.31 -11.71
N ASP A 40 2.12 -8.94 -12.77
CA ASP A 40 2.26 -10.40 -12.85
C ASP A 40 3.29 -10.94 -11.84
N HIS A 41 4.41 -10.23 -11.59
CA HIS A 41 5.33 -10.55 -10.49
C HIS A 41 4.62 -10.52 -9.13
N ARG A 42 3.78 -9.50 -8.89
CA ARG A 42 2.99 -9.37 -7.66
C ARG A 42 1.95 -10.49 -7.52
N ILE A 43 1.30 -10.91 -8.60
CA ILE A 43 0.36 -12.05 -8.57
C ILE A 43 1.07 -13.29 -8.03
N GLN A 44 2.31 -13.51 -8.44
CA GLN A 44 3.15 -14.63 -8.00
C GLN A 44 3.83 -14.38 -6.65
N LYS A 45 3.60 -13.22 -6.02
CA LYS A 45 4.22 -12.77 -4.77
C LYS A 45 5.76 -12.77 -4.79
N LEU A 46 6.35 -12.65 -5.98
CA LEU A 46 7.81 -12.60 -6.16
C LEU A 46 8.41 -11.27 -5.70
N ASP A 47 7.58 -10.25 -5.54
CA ASP A 47 7.90 -8.93 -5.00
C ASP A 47 8.15 -8.95 -3.48
N ARG A 48 7.83 -10.05 -2.79
CA ARG A 48 8.00 -10.19 -1.34
C ARG A 48 9.13 -11.13 -0.96
N ILE A 49 10.19 -10.56 -0.38
CA ILE A 49 11.03 -11.32 0.56
C ILE A 49 10.24 -11.45 1.85
N ALA A 50 9.82 -12.67 2.20
CA ALA A 50 9.09 -12.93 3.44
C ALA A 50 9.99 -12.66 4.65
N THR A 51 10.04 -11.41 5.11
CA THR A 51 10.59 -11.07 6.42
C THR A 51 9.63 -11.60 7.48
N GLY A 52 9.91 -12.80 7.96
CA GLY A 52 9.10 -13.48 8.98
C GLY A 52 9.04 -12.63 10.24
N THR A 53 7.92 -11.91 10.44
CA THR A 53 7.64 -11.30 11.73
C THR A 53 7.20 -12.40 12.68
N ILE A 54 8.10 -12.84 13.57
CA ILE A 54 7.83 -13.89 14.56
C ILE A 54 6.66 -13.43 15.45
N GLY A 55 5.61 -14.26 15.55
CA GLY A 55 4.47 -14.01 16.45
C GLY A 55 3.25 -13.33 15.84
N ARG A 56 3.26 -12.94 14.55
CA ARG A 56 2.05 -12.49 13.84
C ARG A 56 1.36 -13.70 13.20
N ALA A 57 0.09 -13.94 13.57
CA ALA A 57 -0.75 -14.87 12.84
C ALA A 57 -0.91 -14.34 11.40
N ARG A 58 -0.43 -15.12 10.42
CA ARG A 58 -0.63 -14.80 9.01
C ARG A 58 -2.12 -14.78 8.73
N ARG A 59 -2.58 -13.76 8.03
CA ARG A 59 -3.97 -13.74 7.56
C ARG A 59 -4.16 -14.80 6.47
N PRO A 60 -5.37 -15.33 6.25
CA PRO A 60 -5.63 -16.34 5.22
C PRO A 60 -5.15 -15.94 3.81
N ASP A 61 -5.24 -14.65 3.45
CA ASP A 61 -4.75 -14.08 2.19
C ASP A 61 -3.22 -14.06 2.08
N GLU A 62 -2.51 -14.00 3.21
CA GLU A 62 -1.05 -14.06 3.28
C GLU A 62 -0.51 -15.50 3.12
N LEU A 63 -1.36 -16.53 3.29
CA LEU A 63 -1.02 -17.95 3.13
C LEU A 63 -1.21 -18.45 1.69
N ASN A 64 -1.95 -17.73 0.86
CA ASN A 64 -2.18 -18.12 -0.54
C ASN A 64 -0.89 -18.04 -1.37
N VAL A 65 -0.76 -18.93 -2.34
CA VAL A 65 0.37 -18.93 -3.31
C VAL A 65 0.32 -17.71 -4.23
N MET A 66 -0.88 -17.18 -4.50
CA MET A 66 -1.10 -16.03 -5.37
C MET A 66 -1.83 -14.88 -4.67
N ASP A 67 -1.62 -13.64 -5.15
CA ASP A 67 -2.39 -12.45 -4.73
C ASP A 67 -3.63 -12.29 -5.63
N PHE A 68 -4.80 -12.65 -5.09
CA PHE A 68 -6.08 -12.58 -5.81
C PHE A 68 -6.53 -11.16 -6.15
N ASP A 69 -6.18 -10.16 -5.33
CA ASP A 69 -6.54 -8.76 -5.59
C ASP A 69 -5.74 -8.23 -6.79
N ALA A 70 -4.45 -8.59 -6.86
CA ALA A 70 -3.60 -8.29 -8.01
C ALA A 70 -4.11 -8.99 -9.28
N ALA A 71 -4.50 -10.27 -9.18
CA ALA A 71 -5.03 -11.04 -10.30
C ALA A 71 -6.33 -10.44 -10.87
N GLU A 72 -7.24 -10.03 -9.99
CA GLU A 72 -8.49 -9.38 -10.39
C GLU A 72 -8.24 -8.01 -11.03
N THR A 73 -7.24 -7.26 -10.53
CA THR A 73 -6.81 -5.99 -11.12
C THR A 73 -6.22 -6.22 -12.52
N ALA A 74 -5.37 -7.22 -12.69
CA ALA A 74 -4.78 -7.58 -13.99
C ALA A 74 -5.86 -7.99 -14.99
N ARG A 75 -6.84 -8.80 -14.56
CA ARG A 75 -7.98 -9.20 -15.39
C ARG A 75 -8.78 -8.00 -15.88
N LYS A 76 -9.08 -7.04 -14.99
CA LYS A 76 -9.79 -5.79 -15.34
C LYS A 76 -8.97 -4.94 -16.31
N ALA A 77 -7.68 -4.80 -16.09
CA ALA A 77 -6.80 -4.02 -16.97
C ALA A 77 -6.69 -4.63 -18.38
N ARG A 78 -6.49 -5.96 -18.46
CA ARG A 78 -6.45 -6.70 -19.74
C ARG A 78 -7.77 -6.55 -20.51
N LYS A 79 -8.91 -6.66 -19.81
CA LYS A 79 -10.23 -6.41 -20.40
C LYS A 79 -10.38 -4.98 -20.92
N ALA A 80 -9.98 -3.98 -20.13
CA ALA A 80 -10.06 -2.58 -20.53
C ALA A 80 -9.22 -2.28 -21.80
N ILE A 81 -8.00 -2.82 -21.88
CA ILE A 81 -7.13 -2.69 -23.07
C ILE A 81 -7.81 -3.31 -24.30
N HIS A 82 -8.36 -4.51 -24.15
CA HIS A 82 -9.09 -5.18 -25.21
C HIS A 82 -10.31 -4.36 -25.69
N ASP A 83 -11.12 -3.86 -24.76
CA ASP A 83 -12.30 -3.05 -25.05
C ASP A 83 -11.92 -1.73 -25.73
N MET A 84 -10.81 -1.11 -25.34
CA MET A 84 -10.27 0.09 -26.01
C MET A 84 -9.86 -0.20 -27.45
N VAL A 85 -9.12 -1.28 -27.70
CA VAL A 85 -8.72 -1.67 -29.07
C VAL A 85 -9.95 -1.96 -29.93
N ARG A 86 -10.94 -2.72 -29.42
CA ARG A 86 -12.20 -2.95 -30.16
C ARG A 86 -12.97 -1.66 -30.42
N THR A 87 -12.94 -0.72 -29.49
CA THR A 87 -13.61 0.58 -29.64
C THR A 87 -13.02 1.38 -30.80
N ILE A 88 -11.70 1.28 -31.05
CA ILE A 88 -11.02 2.02 -32.12
C ILE A 88 -11.06 1.24 -33.44
N ASN A 89 -10.85 -0.08 -33.41
CA ASN A 89 -10.82 -0.93 -34.60
C ASN A 89 -12.22 -1.15 -35.20
N GLY A 90 -13.26 -1.11 -34.36
CA GLY A 90 -14.61 -1.47 -34.76
C GLY A 90 -14.83 -2.98 -34.86
N PRO A 91 -15.97 -3.42 -35.43
CA PRO A 91 -16.29 -4.82 -35.60
C PRO A 91 -15.40 -5.43 -36.69
N GLY A 92 -14.52 -6.36 -36.31
CA GLY A 92 -13.66 -7.06 -37.24
C GLY A 92 -12.40 -7.64 -36.58
N PRO A 93 -11.60 -8.42 -37.32
CA PRO A 93 -10.30 -8.86 -36.85
C PRO A 93 -9.38 -7.66 -36.64
N ILE A 94 -8.55 -7.73 -35.61
CA ILE A 94 -7.59 -6.67 -35.28
C ILE A 94 -6.38 -6.83 -36.23
N PRO A 95 -6.01 -5.80 -37.00
CA PRO A 95 -4.90 -5.89 -37.93
C PRO A 95 -3.57 -5.87 -37.17
N LEU A 96 -3.07 -7.06 -36.85
CA LEU A 96 -1.75 -7.25 -36.25
C LEU A 96 -0.65 -7.07 -37.29
N GLN A 97 0.55 -6.72 -36.83
CA GLN A 97 1.68 -6.47 -37.72
C GLN A 97 2.25 -7.80 -38.23
N CYS A 98 2.64 -7.83 -39.51
CA CYS A 98 3.31 -8.99 -40.13
C CYS A 98 2.51 -10.29 -39.97
N THR A 99 1.18 -10.19 -40.02
CA THR A 99 0.29 -11.36 -39.93
C THR A 99 -0.67 -11.39 -41.10
N VAL A 100 -0.95 -12.59 -41.59
CA VAL A 100 -2.06 -12.86 -42.50
C VAL A 100 -3.12 -13.72 -41.83
N THR A 101 -4.34 -13.65 -42.34
CA THR A 101 -5.43 -14.56 -41.95
C THR A 101 -5.10 -15.99 -42.35
N HIS A 102 -5.76 -16.95 -41.68
CA HIS A 102 -5.63 -18.37 -41.99
C HIS A 102 -5.93 -18.69 -43.46
N GLU A 103 -6.92 -17.99 -44.04
CA GLU A 103 -7.43 -18.19 -45.40
C GLU A 103 -6.53 -17.64 -46.52
N PHE A 104 -5.48 -16.89 -46.18
CA PHE A 104 -4.59 -16.30 -47.18
C PHE A 104 -3.91 -17.39 -48.02
N ILE A 105 -4.08 -17.45 -49.34
CA ILE A 105 -3.38 -18.43 -50.20
C ILE A 105 -2.22 -17.71 -50.89
N GLY A 106 -0.99 -18.17 -50.65
CA GLY A 106 0.22 -17.58 -51.25
C GLY A 106 1.48 -17.63 -50.37
N PRO A 107 2.64 -17.30 -50.94
CA PRO A 107 3.90 -17.23 -50.19
C PRO A 107 3.88 -16.08 -49.18
N LEU A 108 4.43 -16.31 -48.00
CA LEU A 108 4.56 -15.30 -46.96
C LEU A 108 5.81 -14.44 -47.19
N ARG A 109 5.70 -13.15 -46.85
CA ARG A 109 6.87 -12.26 -46.80
C ARG A 109 7.78 -12.66 -45.62
N PRO A 110 9.08 -12.36 -45.66
CA PRO A 110 9.98 -12.57 -44.53
C PRO A 110 9.43 -11.92 -43.24
N ALA A 111 9.52 -12.63 -42.12
CA ALA A 111 8.94 -12.27 -40.81
C ALA A 111 7.40 -12.23 -40.74
N TRP A 112 6.68 -12.59 -41.81
CA TRP A 112 5.22 -12.72 -41.75
C TRP A 112 4.80 -14.11 -41.31
N ARG A 113 3.72 -14.19 -40.52
CA ARG A 113 3.15 -15.45 -40.06
C ARG A 113 1.66 -15.57 -40.34
N ARG A 114 1.18 -16.80 -40.52
CA ARG A 114 -0.25 -17.13 -40.63
C ARG A 114 -0.85 -17.24 -39.24
N LEU A 115 -1.98 -16.59 -39.03
CA LEU A 115 -2.75 -16.75 -37.80
C LEU A 115 -3.59 -18.03 -37.86
N PRO A 116 -3.66 -18.82 -36.78
CA PRO A 116 -4.58 -19.95 -36.67
C PRO A 116 -6.05 -19.52 -36.83
N ALA A 117 -6.92 -20.46 -37.20
CA ALA A 117 -8.36 -20.24 -37.17
C ALA A 117 -8.82 -19.93 -35.73
N GLY A 118 -9.66 -18.90 -35.57
CA GLY A 118 -10.16 -18.49 -34.26
C GLY A 118 -9.15 -17.77 -33.35
N TYR A 119 -7.98 -17.40 -33.87
CA TYR A 119 -6.93 -16.75 -33.11
C TYR A 119 -7.41 -15.50 -32.34
N GLN A 120 -7.06 -15.43 -31.06
CA GLN A 120 -7.29 -14.27 -30.20
C GLN A 120 -5.96 -13.56 -29.95
N PRO A 121 -5.86 -12.24 -30.22
CA PRO A 121 -4.64 -11.48 -29.94
C PRO A 121 -4.26 -11.52 -28.47
N THR A 122 -2.97 -11.66 -28.22
CA THR A 122 -2.39 -11.54 -26.88
C THR A 122 -2.41 -10.08 -26.40
N ILE A 123 -2.31 -9.87 -25.10
CA ILE A 123 -2.31 -8.50 -24.55
C ILE A 123 -1.14 -7.65 -25.07
N ILE A 124 0.03 -8.27 -25.28
CA ILE A 124 1.23 -7.59 -25.77
C ILE A 124 1.00 -7.10 -27.20
N GLU A 125 0.36 -7.91 -28.05
CA GLU A 125 0.02 -7.53 -29.42
C GLU A 125 -1.03 -6.41 -29.46
N LEU A 126 -1.97 -6.40 -28.52
CA LEU A 126 -2.93 -5.31 -28.38
C LEU A 126 -2.26 -4.00 -27.95
N ILE A 127 -1.26 -4.07 -27.07
CA ILE A 127 -0.49 -2.89 -26.65
C ILE A 127 0.38 -2.39 -27.80
N ASP A 128 1.11 -3.27 -28.50
CA ASP A 128 1.89 -2.91 -29.69
C ASP A 128 1.01 -2.29 -30.78
N TRP A 129 -0.22 -2.80 -30.93
CA TRP A 129 -1.20 -2.23 -31.84
C TRP A 129 -1.60 -0.79 -31.47
N LEU A 130 -1.77 -0.51 -30.16
CA LEU A 130 -2.07 0.83 -29.63
C LEU A 130 -0.88 1.79 -29.78
N MET A 131 0.34 1.34 -29.45
CA MET A 131 1.57 2.14 -29.48
C MET A 131 1.83 2.75 -30.86
N ARG A 132 1.50 2.02 -31.93
CA ARG A 132 1.76 2.44 -33.32
C ARG A 132 0.73 3.41 -33.87
N ARG A 133 -0.40 3.60 -33.18
CA ARG A 133 -1.57 4.30 -33.72
C ARG A 133 -2.08 5.48 -32.87
N PRO A 134 -1.24 6.27 -32.15
CA PRO A 134 -1.74 7.37 -31.33
C PRO A 134 -2.48 8.44 -32.16
N ALA A 135 -2.00 8.72 -33.37
CA ALA A 135 -2.65 9.67 -34.29
C ALA A 135 -4.04 9.21 -34.75
N ILE A 136 -4.25 7.90 -34.94
CA ILE A 136 -5.56 7.33 -35.28
C ILE A 136 -6.50 7.43 -34.08
N ILE A 137 -5.99 7.18 -32.88
CA ILE A 137 -6.77 7.33 -31.64
C ILE A 137 -7.21 8.78 -31.48
N ALA A 138 -6.32 9.77 -31.68
CA ALA A 138 -6.64 11.19 -31.58
C ALA A 138 -7.73 11.65 -32.58
N ARG A 139 -7.84 10.99 -33.73
CA ARG A 139 -8.87 11.23 -34.76
C ARG A 139 -10.17 10.47 -34.51
N HIS A 140 -10.22 9.58 -33.53
CA HIS A 140 -11.39 8.75 -33.28
C HIS A 140 -12.46 9.49 -32.45
N LYS A 141 -13.75 9.33 -32.78
CA LYS A 141 -14.86 9.98 -32.05
C LYS A 141 -14.83 9.65 -30.55
N ARG A 142 -14.37 8.46 -30.17
CA ARG A 142 -14.31 8.01 -28.76
C ARG A 142 -12.92 8.22 -28.11
N ALA A 143 -12.04 9.04 -28.70
CA ALA A 143 -10.69 9.27 -28.20
C ALA A 143 -10.64 9.70 -26.71
N GLY A 144 -11.52 10.61 -26.29
CA GLY A 144 -11.60 11.06 -24.89
C GLY A 144 -12.05 9.97 -23.90
N HIS A 145 -12.74 8.94 -24.36
CA HIS A 145 -13.03 7.76 -23.52
C HIS A 145 -11.79 6.90 -23.35
N VAL A 146 -11.11 6.58 -24.45
CA VAL A 146 -9.86 5.81 -24.45
C VAL A 146 -8.79 6.48 -23.57
N TYR A 147 -8.62 7.80 -23.72
CA TYR A 147 -7.68 8.57 -22.90
C TYR A 147 -8.00 8.44 -21.40
N ARG A 148 -9.26 8.59 -21.00
CA ARG A 148 -9.65 8.53 -19.58
C ARG A 148 -9.49 7.13 -19.00
N GLU A 149 -9.79 6.08 -19.77
CA GLU A 149 -9.56 4.71 -19.33
C GLU A 149 -8.06 4.42 -19.17
N LEU A 150 -7.22 4.83 -20.12
CA LEU A 150 -5.76 4.70 -19.98
C LEU A 150 -5.23 5.51 -18.80
N ASN A 151 -5.69 6.75 -18.63
CA ASN A 151 -5.31 7.58 -17.50
C ASN A 151 -5.74 6.98 -16.16
N ARG A 152 -6.91 6.33 -16.11
CA ARG A 152 -7.36 5.62 -14.91
C ARG A 152 -6.47 4.42 -14.57
N LEU A 153 -6.01 3.70 -15.60
CA LEU A 153 -5.15 2.52 -15.42
C LEU A 153 -3.72 2.92 -15.04
N VAL A 154 -3.11 3.83 -15.78
CA VAL A 154 -1.68 4.16 -15.69
C VAL A 154 -1.42 5.40 -14.84
N GLY A 155 -2.25 6.43 -14.99
CA GLY A 155 -2.08 7.75 -14.37
C GLY A 155 -1.15 8.66 -15.19
N SER A 156 -1.58 9.90 -15.42
CA SER A 156 -0.77 10.97 -16.02
C SER A 156 0.09 11.71 -15.00
N ASP A 157 -0.19 11.51 -13.71
CA ASP A 157 0.36 12.27 -12.60
C ASP A 157 1.35 11.41 -11.80
N GLU A 158 2.21 12.05 -10.99
CA GLU A 158 3.21 11.37 -10.15
C GLU A 158 2.63 10.33 -9.18
N LYS A 159 1.34 10.46 -8.85
CA LYS A 159 0.61 9.52 -7.97
C LYS A 159 0.30 8.17 -8.64
N GLY A 160 0.38 8.11 -9.97
CA GLY A 160 0.05 6.94 -10.76
C GLY A 160 -1.45 6.59 -10.76
N GLY A 161 -1.79 5.57 -11.54
CA GLY A 161 -3.15 5.06 -11.73
C GLY A 161 -3.42 3.78 -10.94
N THR A 162 -4.48 3.08 -11.34
CA THR A 162 -4.92 1.83 -10.69
C THR A 162 -3.83 0.75 -10.70
N LEU A 163 -3.04 0.65 -11.77
CA LEU A 163 -1.95 -0.32 -11.89
C LEU A 163 -0.81 0.01 -10.94
N VAL A 164 -0.38 1.27 -10.90
CA VAL A 164 0.68 1.72 -9.98
C VAL A 164 0.25 1.55 -8.54
N ALA A 165 -0.98 1.91 -8.19
CA ALA A 165 -1.53 1.72 -6.85
C ALA A 165 -1.62 0.23 -6.45
N ALA A 166 -1.90 -0.65 -7.42
CA ALA A 166 -1.84 -2.08 -7.18
C ALA A 166 -0.41 -2.55 -6.97
N ILE A 167 0.54 -2.19 -7.84
CA ILE A 167 1.93 -2.61 -7.71
C ILE A 167 2.53 -2.10 -6.39
N ASN A 168 2.39 -0.81 -6.11
CA ASN A 168 2.88 -0.16 -4.90
C ASN A 168 1.94 -0.37 -3.71
N ARG A 169 1.50 -1.62 -3.45
CA ARG A 169 0.64 -1.89 -2.30
C ARG A 169 1.35 -1.43 -1.04
N SER A 170 0.83 -0.34 -0.48
CA SER A 170 1.37 0.19 0.74
C SER A 170 1.12 -0.79 1.88
N ASN A 171 2.20 -1.29 2.45
CA ASN A 171 2.14 -2.11 3.66
C ASN A 171 1.69 -1.19 4.81
N ARG A 172 0.37 -1.08 4.98
CA ARG A 172 -0.21 -0.29 6.05
C ARG A 172 0.15 -0.86 7.40
N HIS A 173 0.79 -0.05 8.23
CA HIS A 173 1.08 -0.37 9.61
C HIS A 173 0.14 0.42 10.54
N PHE A 174 0.00 -0.08 11.76
CA PHE A 174 -0.86 0.55 12.76
C PHE A 174 -0.23 1.86 13.26
N ALA A 175 -0.96 2.96 13.14
CA ALA A 175 -0.50 4.31 13.49
C ALA A 175 -1.04 4.81 14.86
N GLY A 176 -1.84 4.00 15.57
CA GLY A 176 -2.49 4.40 16.83
C GLY A 176 -3.94 4.86 16.68
N PRO A 177 -4.70 5.04 17.77
CA PRO A 177 -5.98 5.73 17.75
C PRO A 177 -5.79 7.23 17.56
N CYS A 178 -6.76 7.91 16.97
CA CYS A 178 -6.72 9.34 16.72
C CYS A 178 -6.76 10.15 18.05
N PRO A 179 -5.76 11.01 18.33
CA PRO A 179 -5.66 11.75 19.60
C PRO A 179 -6.46 13.06 19.60
N THR A 180 -7.07 13.46 18.48
CA THR A 180 -7.81 14.72 18.36
C THR A 180 -8.95 14.79 19.38
N ILE A 181 -8.94 15.84 20.20
CA ILE A 181 -9.99 16.13 21.19
C ILE A 181 -11.20 16.71 20.46
N ARG A 182 -12.36 16.07 20.59
CA ARG A 182 -13.62 16.50 19.98
C ARG A 182 -14.53 17.28 20.92
N GLY A 183 -14.30 17.19 22.23
CA GLY A 183 -15.09 17.88 23.23
C GLY A 183 -14.57 17.61 24.63
N ARG A 184 -15.29 18.08 25.65
CA ARG A 184 -15.02 17.75 27.05
C ARG A 184 -16.27 17.13 27.67
N ASN A 185 -16.10 16.15 28.55
CA ASN A 185 -17.21 15.57 29.29
C ASN A 185 -17.69 16.53 30.41
N HIS A 186 -18.79 16.17 31.09
CA HIS A 186 -19.34 16.96 32.20
C HIS A 186 -18.36 17.13 33.38
N LYS A 187 -17.30 16.33 33.46
CA LYS A 187 -16.23 16.42 34.47
C LYS A 187 -15.01 17.24 34.00
N GLY A 188 -15.07 17.81 32.79
CA GLY A 188 -14.01 18.62 32.20
C GLY A 188 -12.88 17.83 31.52
N GLU A 189 -12.96 16.50 31.44
CA GLU A 189 -11.94 15.67 30.80
C GLU A 189 -12.11 15.68 29.27
N PRO A 190 -11.00 15.67 28.50
CA PRO A 190 -11.05 15.70 27.05
C PRO A 190 -11.58 14.37 26.47
N ILE A 191 -12.57 14.46 25.59
CA ILE A 191 -13.09 13.33 24.80
C ILE A 191 -12.29 13.27 23.50
N GLU A 192 -11.39 12.29 23.39
CA GLU A 192 -10.63 12.03 22.17
C GLU A 192 -11.48 11.32 21.11
N CYS A 193 -11.11 11.46 19.83
CA CYS A 193 -11.80 10.81 18.72
C CYS A 193 -11.67 9.28 18.76
N GLY A 194 -10.52 8.74 19.18
CA GLY A 194 -10.30 7.30 19.40
C GLY A 194 -10.30 6.41 18.14
N ARG A 195 -10.52 6.97 16.94
CA ARG A 195 -10.58 6.19 15.68
C ARG A 195 -9.23 5.56 15.38
N VAL A 196 -9.20 4.24 15.17
CA VAL A 196 -8.00 3.47 14.80
C VAL A 196 -7.47 3.93 13.43
N LEU A 197 -6.20 4.34 13.39
CA LEU A 197 -5.52 4.81 12.18
C LEU A 197 -4.50 3.80 11.68
N TYR A 198 -4.35 3.76 10.37
CA TYR A 198 -3.33 2.98 9.67
C TYR A 198 -2.62 3.90 8.69
N ALA A 199 -1.30 3.79 8.62
CA ALA A 199 -0.45 4.60 7.75
C ALA A 199 0.45 3.70 6.91
N ASP A 200 0.90 4.19 5.76
CA ASP A 200 1.83 3.47 4.90
C ASP A 200 3.25 3.48 5.50
N ILE A 201 4.13 2.53 5.13
CA ILE A 201 5.49 2.41 5.74
C ILE A 201 6.25 3.74 5.70
N ASN A 202 6.08 4.52 4.63
CA ASN A 202 6.82 5.75 4.40
C ASN A 202 6.03 7.03 4.76
N ASP A 203 4.77 6.90 5.19
CA ASP A 203 3.96 8.07 5.52
C ASP A 203 4.32 8.62 6.90
N ARG A 204 4.75 9.89 6.93
CA ARG A 204 4.99 10.62 8.17
C ARG A 204 3.69 11.09 8.82
N THR A 205 2.67 11.37 8.02
CA THR A 205 1.41 11.95 8.46
C THR A 205 0.23 11.18 7.88
N VAL A 206 -0.80 10.92 8.70
CA VAL A 206 -2.06 10.30 8.28
C VAL A 206 -3.23 11.22 8.60
N VAL A 207 -4.16 11.36 7.66
CA VAL A 207 -5.39 12.13 7.86
C VAL A 207 -6.44 11.24 8.51
N CYS A 208 -6.96 11.63 9.68
CA CYS A 208 -8.04 10.88 10.30
C CYS A 208 -9.35 11.03 9.50
N PRO A 209 -10.03 9.94 9.10
CA PRO A 209 -11.26 10.03 8.30
C PRO A 209 -12.45 10.62 9.07
N ALA A 210 -12.41 10.58 10.41
CA ALA A 210 -13.48 11.10 11.25
C ALA A 210 -13.31 12.61 11.52
N CYS A 211 -12.14 13.03 12.02
CA CYS A 211 -11.90 14.43 12.40
C CYS A 211 -11.18 15.27 11.34
N LYS A 212 -10.68 14.64 10.26
CA LYS A 212 -9.92 15.28 9.16
C LYS A 212 -8.66 16.04 9.60
N CYS A 213 -8.15 15.74 10.81
CA CYS A 213 -6.88 16.30 11.28
C CYS A 213 -5.71 15.46 10.77
N ASP A 214 -4.61 16.15 10.45
CA ASP A 214 -3.33 15.54 10.13
C ASP A 214 -2.62 15.10 11.41
N ILE A 215 -2.25 13.82 11.45
CA ILE A 215 -1.67 13.19 12.63
C ILE A 215 -0.32 12.61 12.26
N ASP A 216 0.72 12.99 13.01
CA ASP A 216 2.04 12.41 12.87
C ASP A 216 2.02 10.95 13.34
N VAL A 217 2.39 10.05 12.42
CA VAL A 217 2.28 8.60 12.58
C VAL A 217 3.23 8.09 13.67
N GLN A 218 4.47 8.58 13.69
CA GLN A 218 5.48 8.15 14.66
C GLN A 218 5.09 8.59 16.07
N ARG A 219 4.71 9.86 16.21
CA ARG A 219 4.30 10.43 17.50
C ARG A 219 3.05 9.74 18.04
N ASN A 220 2.06 9.48 17.18
CA ASN A 220 0.81 8.86 17.61
C ASN A 220 0.97 7.36 17.93
N ARG A 221 1.84 6.66 17.20
CA ARG A 221 2.19 5.27 17.49
C ARG A 221 2.92 5.14 18.83
N LEU A 222 3.82 6.07 19.14
CA LEU A 222 4.47 6.16 20.46
C LEU A 222 3.46 6.44 21.56
N LYS A 223 2.54 7.40 21.36
CA LYS A 223 1.44 7.67 22.32
C LYS A 223 0.57 6.43 22.53
N ALA A 224 0.16 5.75 21.46
CA ALA A 224 -0.63 4.52 21.53
C ALA A 224 0.08 3.36 22.25
N ALA A 225 1.42 3.29 22.14
CA ALA A 225 2.22 2.32 22.88
C ALA A 225 2.27 2.65 24.38
N VAL A 226 2.32 3.94 24.73
CA VAL A 226 2.25 4.42 26.11
C VAL A 226 0.85 4.26 26.70
N ASP A 227 -0.22 4.47 25.93
CA ASP A 227 -1.61 4.26 26.38
C ASP A 227 -1.92 2.77 26.64
N ARG A 228 -1.16 1.85 26.01
CA ARG A 228 -1.08 0.43 26.37
C ARG A 228 -0.08 0.17 27.50
N ASP A 229 -0.06 1.05 28.51
CA ASP A 229 0.99 1.12 29.53
C ASP A 229 1.26 -0.22 30.21
N LEU A 230 0.25 -1.09 30.31
CA LEU A 230 0.34 -2.39 30.96
C LEU A 230 0.71 -3.51 29.97
N LEU A 231 1.98 -3.90 30.00
CA LEU A 231 2.55 -4.95 29.14
C LEU A 231 3.07 -6.12 29.98
N THR A 232 3.01 -7.33 29.42
CA THR A 232 3.72 -8.48 29.99
C THR A 232 5.23 -8.28 29.84
N GLU A 233 6.04 -8.87 30.72
CA GLU A 233 7.50 -8.81 30.65
C GLU A 233 8.10 -9.04 29.24
N PRO A 234 7.76 -10.14 28.52
CA PRO A 234 8.34 -10.35 27.19
C PRO A 234 7.93 -9.27 26.19
N LYS A 235 6.68 -8.81 26.23
CA LYS A 235 6.19 -7.76 25.32
C LYS A 235 6.78 -6.39 25.65
N LEU A 236 6.97 -6.12 26.95
CA LEU A 236 7.59 -4.91 27.45
C LEU A 236 9.04 -4.77 26.95
N LEU A 237 9.83 -5.85 27.06
CA LEU A 237 11.24 -5.84 26.62
C LEU A 237 11.36 -5.76 25.10
N GLU A 238 10.46 -6.40 24.35
CA GLU A 238 10.37 -6.28 22.89
C GLU A 238 10.08 -4.83 22.48
N VAL A 239 9.06 -4.21 23.08
CA VAL A 239 8.69 -2.80 22.79
C VAL A 239 9.83 -1.85 23.15
N LEU A 240 10.55 -2.08 24.25
CA LEU A 240 11.72 -1.30 24.63
C LEU A 240 12.88 -1.47 23.65
N ALA A 241 13.12 -2.68 23.14
CA ALA A 241 14.13 -2.93 22.12
C ALA A 241 13.79 -2.26 20.78
N ASP A 242 12.53 -2.34 20.35
CA ASP A 242 12.03 -1.71 19.12
C ASP A 242 12.18 -0.17 19.14
N ILE A 243 12.05 0.44 20.32
CA ILE A 243 12.17 1.89 20.53
C ILE A 243 13.65 2.32 20.69
N GLY A 244 14.60 1.38 20.70
CA GLY A 244 16.01 1.66 20.99
C GLY A 244 16.30 1.92 22.47
N GLU A 245 15.31 1.70 23.33
CA GLU A 245 15.39 1.84 24.78
C GLU A 245 15.61 0.49 25.49
N ASN A 246 16.52 -0.34 24.97
CA ASN A 246 16.76 -1.68 25.49
C ASN A 246 17.12 -1.70 27.00
N VAL A 247 16.54 -2.66 27.73
CA VAL A 247 16.81 -2.93 29.15
C VAL A 247 17.10 -4.43 29.26
N SER A 248 18.22 -4.79 29.90
CA SER A 248 18.55 -6.21 30.09
C SER A 248 17.58 -6.89 31.05
N ARG A 249 17.31 -8.18 30.84
CA ARG A 249 16.46 -8.98 31.75
C ARG A 249 16.96 -8.95 33.19
N VAL A 250 18.27 -9.05 33.37
CA VAL A 250 18.91 -9.03 34.70
C VAL A 250 18.55 -7.74 35.44
N LYS A 251 18.73 -6.59 34.77
CA LYS A 251 18.44 -5.26 35.32
C LYS A 251 16.95 -5.04 35.60
N PHE A 252 16.10 -5.54 34.72
CA PHE A 252 14.66 -5.54 34.95
C PHE A 252 14.30 -6.28 36.25
N TYR A 253 14.86 -7.48 36.47
CA TYR A 253 14.63 -8.25 37.69
C TYR A 253 15.27 -7.62 38.94
N GLU A 254 16.40 -6.92 38.81
CA GLU A 254 16.98 -6.12 39.90
C GLU A 254 16.02 -5.03 40.37
N TRP A 255 15.38 -4.30 39.44
CA TRP A 255 14.37 -3.29 39.79
C TRP A 255 13.13 -3.88 40.46
N VAL A 256 12.73 -5.08 40.05
CA VAL A 256 11.63 -5.82 40.68
C VAL A 256 12.03 -6.26 42.10
N LYS A 257 13.22 -6.82 42.29
CA LYS A 257 13.72 -7.28 43.59
C LYS A 257 13.94 -6.11 44.55
N ALA A 258 14.44 -4.98 44.05
CA ALA A 258 14.60 -3.74 44.80
C ALA A 258 13.28 -3.02 45.08
N GLY A 259 12.14 -3.53 44.59
CA GLY A 259 10.81 -2.94 44.81
C GLY A 259 10.56 -1.62 44.06
N LYS A 260 11.49 -1.18 43.21
CA LYS A 260 11.37 0.02 42.36
C LYS A 260 10.30 -0.16 41.29
N LEU A 261 10.11 -1.39 40.83
CA LEU A 261 9.11 -1.78 39.85
C LEU A 261 8.16 -2.81 40.46
N LYS A 262 6.84 -2.51 40.49
CA LYS A 262 5.81 -3.39 41.04
C LYS A 262 4.83 -3.84 39.95
N PRO A 263 4.35 -5.10 39.98
CA PRO A 263 3.35 -5.57 39.03
C PRO A 263 2.04 -4.81 39.27
N ARG A 264 1.38 -4.42 38.19
CA ARG A 264 0.13 -3.65 38.21
C ARG A 264 -1.12 -4.52 38.11
N GLY A 265 -0.94 -5.78 37.73
CA GLY A 265 -2.00 -6.76 37.59
C GLY A 265 -1.49 -8.06 36.97
N TRP A 266 -2.43 -8.92 36.62
CA TRP A 266 -2.21 -10.21 35.97
C TRP A 266 -3.11 -10.35 34.75
N ILE A 267 -2.69 -11.09 33.74
CA ILE A 267 -3.56 -11.45 32.61
C ILE A 267 -4.14 -12.84 32.88
N HIS A 268 -5.46 -12.92 32.95
CA HIS A 268 -6.18 -14.19 33.04
C HIS A 268 -7.12 -14.31 31.82
N ARG A 269 -6.95 -15.37 31.02
CA ARG A 269 -7.76 -15.61 29.80
C ARG A 269 -7.84 -14.38 28.86
N GLY A 270 -6.75 -13.62 28.74
CA GLY A 270 -6.67 -12.43 27.90
C GLY A 270 -7.27 -11.15 28.49
N GLN A 271 -7.83 -11.20 29.72
CA GLN A 271 -8.32 -10.04 30.45
C GLN A 271 -7.37 -9.63 31.56
N LEU A 272 -7.26 -8.31 31.79
CA LEU A 272 -6.48 -7.76 32.89
C LEU A 272 -7.26 -7.88 34.20
N VAL A 273 -6.70 -8.59 35.17
CA VAL A 273 -7.27 -8.76 36.51
C VAL A 273 -6.34 -8.15 37.58
N PRO A 274 -6.89 -7.52 38.62
CA PRO A 274 -6.11 -6.84 39.65
C PRO A 274 -5.49 -7.81 40.66
N THR A 275 -5.90 -9.07 40.70
CA THR A 275 -5.36 -10.11 41.58
C THR A 275 -5.01 -11.36 40.78
N ARG A 276 -4.06 -12.15 41.28
CA ARG A 276 -3.62 -13.38 40.64
C ARG A 276 -4.66 -14.47 40.84
N ILE A 277 -5.24 -14.98 39.74
CA ILE A 277 -6.23 -16.08 39.79
C ILE A 277 -5.53 -17.43 39.69
N LEU A 278 -4.66 -17.62 38.70
CA LEU A 278 -3.88 -18.85 38.51
C LEU A 278 -2.38 -18.62 38.71
N ARG A 279 -1.68 -19.71 39.07
CA ARG A 279 -0.21 -19.70 39.18
C ARG A 279 0.47 -19.42 37.84
N GLY A 280 -0.16 -19.72 36.70
CA GLY A 280 0.39 -19.46 35.37
C GLY A 280 0.12 -18.06 34.79
N ASP A 281 -0.69 -17.22 35.44
CA ASP A 281 -1.11 -15.94 34.87
C ASP A 281 0.08 -14.95 34.78
N PRO A 282 0.41 -14.43 33.58
CA PRO A 282 1.54 -13.53 33.42
C PRO A 282 1.27 -12.17 34.07
N ARG A 283 2.29 -11.64 34.74
CA ARG A 283 2.28 -10.32 35.38
C ARG A 283 2.38 -9.21 34.33
N VAL A 284 1.66 -8.13 34.55
CA VAL A 284 1.78 -6.90 33.74
C VAL A 284 2.50 -5.79 34.49
N TRP A 285 3.24 -5.00 33.73
CA TRP A 285 4.14 -3.95 34.18
C TRP A 285 3.86 -2.67 33.39
N SER A 286 4.07 -1.52 34.03
CA SER A 286 3.92 -0.21 33.42
C SER A 286 5.15 0.14 32.58
N LEU A 287 4.96 0.37 31.28
CA LEU A 287 6.01 0.80 30.35
C LEU A 287 6.58 2.16 30.74
N SER A 288 5.72 3.12 31.07
CA SER A 288 6.11 4.46 31.50
C SER A 288 6.97 4.42 32.76
N LYS A 289 6.64 3.58 33.74
CA LYS A 289 7.43 3.43 34.97
C LYS A 289 8.83 2.87 34.69
N VAL A 290 8.95 1.92 33.76
CA VAL A 290 10.24 1.32 33.40
C VAL A 290 11.12 2.33 32.67
N ARG A 291 10.56 3.13 31.78
CA ARG A 291 11.27 4.22 31.09
C ARG A 291 11.74 5.32 32.05
N ALA A 292 10.90 5.67 33.04
CA ALA A 292 11.27 6.62 34.09
C ALA A 292 12.47 6.10 34.91
N LEU A 293 12.43 4.85 35.38
CA LEU A 293 13.54 4.25 36.13
C LEU A 293 14.85 4.19 35.33
N ARG A 294 14.75 3.89 34.03
CA ARG A 294 15.91 3.93 33.14
C ARG A 294 16.48 5.35 33.02
N SER A 295 15.62 6.34 32.79
CA SER A 295 16.02 7.74 32.63
C SER A 295 16.67 8.27 33.91
N ASP A 296 16.12 7.93 35.07
CA ASP A 296 16.67 8.29 36.38
C ASP A 296 18.07 7.70 36.62
N GLU A 297 18.34 6.50 36.10
CA GLU A 297 19.67 5.89 36.19
C GLU A 297 20.65 6.44 35.17
N GLN A 298 20.21 6.71 33.94
CA GLN A 298 21.03 7.39 32.93
C GLN A 298 21.41 8.81 33.37
N ALA A 299 20.51 9.50 34.08
CA ALA A 299 20.79 10.81 34.68
C ALA A 299 21.73 10.73 35.90
N LYS A 300 21.86 9.57 36.56
CA LYS A 300 22.79 9.34 37.68
C LYS A 300 24.18 8.85 37.23
N GLN A 301 24.26 8.23 36.05
CA GLN A 301 25.51 7.78 35.45
C GLN A 301 26.53 8.86 35.01
N PRO A 302 26.24 10.17 34.85
CA PRO A 302 27.27 11.15 34.50
C PRO A 302 28.25 11.49 35.64
N ALA A 303 28.01 11.03 36.88
CA ALA A 303 28.82 11.41 38.04
C ALA A 303 29.93 10.40 38.42
N GLN A 304 30.01 9.22 37.77
CA GLN A 304 30.92 8.14 38.18
C GLN A 304 32.02 7.80 37.17
N GLN A 305 32.14 8.55 36.06
CA GLN A 305 33.17 8.33 35.04
C GLN A 305 34.29 9.40 35.02
N GLN A 306 34.42 10.23 36.06
CA GLN A 306 35.52 11.20 36.22
C GLN A 306 36.38 10.92 37.46
N THR A 307 36.83 9.68 37.62
CA THR A 307 37.97 9.33 38.49
C THR A 307 38.52 7.99 38.04
N GLN A 308 39.25 7.99 36.92
CA GLN A 308 40.39 7.11 36.65
C GLN A 308 41.37 7.90 35.79
#